data_AF-F8PUH5-F1
#
_entry.id   AF-F8PUH5-F1
#
_cell.length_a   1.000
_cell.length_b   1.000
_cell.length_c   1.000
_cell.angle_alpha   90.00
_cell.angle_beta   90.00
_cell.angle_gamma   90.00
#
_symmetry.space_group_name_H-M   'P 1'
#
loop_
_entity.id
_entity.type
_entity.pdbx_description
1 polymer ?
#
loop_
_entity_poly.entity_id
_entity_poly.type
_entity_poly.pdbx_seq_one_letter_code
_entity_poly.pdbx_strand_id
1 'polypeptide(L)'
;MALSRDIYEPLLRRLVLCRFSNIKQITGSVIAVQPTTDNWERLGSVSVQSGDVTTTYGAALVIDCSGRASSGYRWFKDTPVDTKQSDTPSGYLPYADLALSYDHKLGSATCEFIVPANFLETIGCPIDRSSSNLYVSIPDYKQDGRAIVIALREHNRLQISFGGYDIREKMTTVGDVRTFFSEMVLHEPLPEWVSNLLDEVEEKQYPPSIWTWRVPPSTYIQYHRAAKLPCNFIAIGDSVLTLNPVPGQGCTKACIEAVTLNSLLKSVREVDAIGNIVIPSGFSNKFFRSQLYRTGRLWDSNRASDYGYETVVPVKGDDHSFGKDQREFIHGKLLPMIITDDETSTIFWAVSAFLEAPTEMMFPSFLFKVWWNSTKARLFSS
;
A
#
# COMPACT_ATOMS: atom_id res chain seq x y z
N MET A 1 -10.15 -8.47 -11.63
CA MET A 1 -10.76 -7.18 -12.03
C MET A 1 -10.02 -6.06 -11.32
N ALA A 2 -9.39 -5.16 -12.07
CA ALA A 2 -8.87 -3.92 -11.49
C ALA A 2 -9.87 -2.81 -11.76
N LEU A 3 -10.03 -1.95 -10.76
CA LEU A 3 -10.99 -0.86 -10.78
C LEU A 3 -10.26 0.44 -10.57
N SER A 4 -10.70 1.46 -11.30
CA SER A 4 -10.33 2.84 -10.98
C SER A 4 -10.82 3.22 -9.57
N ARG A 5 -10.10 4.14 -8.90
CA ARG A 5 -10.40 4.53 -7.51
C ARG A 5 -11.77 5.20 -7.41
N ASP A 6 -12.11 6.02 -8.40
CA ASP A 6 -13.40 6.72 -8.55
C ASP A 6 -14.59 5.76 -8.63
N ILE A 7 -14.38 4.49 -8.95
CA ILE A 7 -15.43 3.47 -8.92
C ILE A 7 -15.29 2.56 -7.71
N TYR A 8 -14.08 2.14 -7.36
CA TYR A 8 -13.84 1.22 -6.24
C TYR A 8 -14.40 1.74 -4.91
N GLU A 9 -14.07 2.98 -4.52
CA GLU A 9 -14.49 3.51 -3.22
C GLU A 9 -16.01 3.76 -3.15
N PRO A 10 -16.67 4.40 -4.15
CA PRO A 10 -18.13 4.55 -4.13
C PRO A 10 -18.87 3.21 -4.21
N LEU A 11 -18.38 2.25 -4.99
CA LEU A 11 -18.99 0.92 -5.07
C LEU A 11 -18.93 0.22 -3.71
N LEU A 12 -17.76 0.17 -3.07
CA LEU A 12 -17.60 -0.44 -1.75
C LEU A 12 -18.53 0.24 -0.72
N ARG A 13 -18.55 1.57 -0.69
CA ARG A 13 -19.43 2.34 0.21
C ARG A 13 -20.90 2.03 -0.03
N ARG A 14 -21.34 2.01 -1.29
CA ARG A 14 -22.72 1.67 -1.66
C ARG A 14 -23.08 0.25 -1.24
N LEU A 15 -22.20 -0.74 -1.49
CA LEU A 15 -22.42 -2.12 -1.08
C LEU A 15 -22.59 -2.25 0.44
N VAL A 16 -21.77 -1.55 1.21
CA VAL A 16 -21.86 -1.53 2.68
C VAL A 16 -23.17 -0.89 3.15
N LEU A 17 -23.48 0.33 2.68
CA LEU A 17 -24.67 1.08 3.12
C LEU A 17 -25.98 0.43 2.69
N CYS A 18 -26.03 -0.19 1.51
CA CYS A 18 -27.21 -0.93 1.05
C CYS A 18 -27.42 -2.24 1.81
N ARG A 19 -26.35 -2.88 2.28
CA ARG A 19 -26.42 -4.18 2.95
C ARG A 19 -26.72 -4.09 4.44
N PHE A 20 -26.22 -3.04 5.11
CA PHE A 20 -26.21 -2.92 6.56
C PHE A 20 -26.96 -1.66 7.01
N SER A 21 -28.22 -1.83 7.42
CA SER A 21 -29.08 -0.74 7.92
C SER A 21 -28.58 -0.12 9.23
N ASN A 22 -27.70 -0.82 9.96
CA ASN A 22 -27.07 -0.35 11.18
C ASN A 22 -25.83 0.52 10.93
N ILE A 23 -25.44 0.77 9.69
CA ILE A 23 -24.35 1.68 9.33
C ILE A 23 -24.94 3.00 8.85
N LYS A 24 -24.47 4.10 9.44
CA LYS A 24 -24.85 5.46 9.06
C LYS A 24 -23.62 6.19 8.53
N GLN A 25 -23.77 6.85 7.39
CA GLN A 25 -22.77 7.79 6.90
C GLN A 25 -23.10 9.18 7.44
N ILE A 26 -22.09 9.83 8.03
CA ILE A 26 -22.18 11.22 8.49
C ILE A 26 -21.21 12.04 7.62
N THR A 27 -21.71 13.10 6.99
CA THR A 27 -20.88 14.03 6.22
C THR A 27 -20.18 14.99 7.16
N GLY A 28 -18.87 15.18 6.98
CA GLY A 28 -18.05 16.08 7.79
C GLY A 28 -16.65 15.52 8.06
N SER A 29 -15.87 16.26 8.82
CA SER A 29 -14.52 15.88 9.24
C SER A 29 -14.46 15.68 10.75
N VAL A 30 -13.89 14.57 11.21
CA VAL A 30 -13.60 14.38 12.64
C VAL A 30 -12.46 15.32 13.04
N ILE A 31 -12.75 16.27 13.95
CA ILE A 31 -11.79 17.29 14.37
C ILE A 31 -11.18 17.01 15.75
N ALA A 32 -11.86 16.23 16.60
CA ALA A 32 -11.39 15.91 17.94
C ALA A 32 -12.01 14.60 18.45
N VAL A 33 -11.35 14.02 19.46
CA VAL A 33 -11.87 12.94 20.30
C VAL A 33 -11.86 13.40 21.75
N GLN A 34 -12.78 12.90 22.56
CA GLN A 34 -12.82 13.20 24.00
C GLN A 34 -12.77 11.91 24.82
N PRO A 35 -12.01 11.88 25.92
CA PRO A 35 -11.96 10.72 26.79
C PRO A 35 -13.21 10.64 27.67
N THR A 36 -13.49 9.46 28.23
CA THR A 36 -14.56 9.32 29.24
C THR A 36 -14.16 9.90 30.59
N THR A 37 -12.86 9.92 30.89
CA THR A 37 -12.28 10.52 32.11
C THR A 37 -10.91 11.13 31.80
N ASP A 38 -10.37 11.96 32.70
CA ASP A 38 -9.09 12.65 32.49
C ASP A 38 -7.86 11.73 32.40
N ASN A 39 -8.01 10.42 32.66
CA ASN A 39 -6.91 9.45 32.54
C ASN A 39 -6.69 8.95 31.09
N TRP A 40 -7.59 9.29 30.15
CA TRP A 40 -7.52 8.90 28.73
C TRP A 40 -7.45 7.38 28.46
N GLU A 41 -7.84 6.53 29.40
CA GLU A 41 -7.88 5.08 29.20
C GLU A 41 -8.94 4.65 28.18
N ARG A 42 -9.94 5.49 27.94
CA ARG A 42 -11.04 5.25 27.00
C ARG A 42 -11.54 6.54 26.38
N LEU A 43 -11.85 6.48 25.10
CA LEU A 43 -12.59 7.52 24.37
C LEU A 43 -14.09 7.39 24.62
N GLY A 44 -14.75 8.51 24.89
CA GLY A 44 -16.20 8.59 25.08
C GLY A 44 -16.93 9.14 23.86
N SER A 45 -16.30 10.04 23.10
CA SER A 45 -16.93 10.67 21.94
C SER A 45 -15.97 11.15 20.87
N VAL A 46 -16.53 11.45 19.70
CA VAL A 46 -15.87 12.12 18.58
C VAL A 46 -16.64 13.38 18.20
N SER A 47 -15.94 14.47 17.88
CA SER A 47 -16.54 15.70 17.36
C SER A 47 -16.34 15.79 15.85
N VAL A 48 -17.43 16.02 15.12
CA VAL A 48 -17.48 16.11 13.66
C VAL A 48 -17.85 17.54 13.26
N GLN A 49 -17.03 18.15 12.41
CA GLN A 49 -17.31 19.44 11.78
C GLN A 49 -17.99 19.23 10.43
N SER A 50 -19.14 19.87 10.22
CA SER A 50 -19.85 19.92 8.93
C SER A 50 -20.28 21.36 8.64
N GLY A 51 -19.54 22.04 7.76
CA GLY A 51 -19.71 23.48 7.56
C GLY A 51 -19.33 24.23 8.84
N ASP A 52 -20.25 25.05 9.37
CA ASP A 52 -20.07 25.80 10.62
C ASP A 52 -20.57 25.06 11.87
N VAL A 53 -21.13 23.85 11.71
CA VAL A 53 -21.72 23.09 12.82
C VAL A 53 -20.77 22.00 13.30
N THR A 54 -20.46 22.02 14.60
CA THR A 54 -19.78 20.92 15.29
C THR A 54 -20.82 20.04 16.01
N THR A 55 -20.85 18.75 15.69
CA THR A 55 -21.71 17.76 16.38
C THR A 55 -20.86 16.71 17.07
N THR A 56 -21.19 16.38 18.32
CA THR A 56 -20.49 15.34 19.10
C THR A 56 -21.30 14.05 19.10
N TYR A 57 -20.63 12.92 18.85
CA TYR A 57 -21.20 11.59 18.84
C TYR A 57 -20.51 10.71 19.87
N GLY A 58 -21.29 10.06 20.74
CA GLY A 58 -20.77 9.05 21.66
C GLY A 58 -20.21 7.84 20.87
N ALA A 59 -19.07 7.31 21.30
CA ALA A 59 -18.37 6.24 20.61
C ALA A 59 -17.83 5.19 21.59
N ALA A 60 -18.26 3.93 21.41
CA ALA A 60 -17.73 2.80 22.16
C ALA A 60 -16.36 2.32 21.64
N LEU A 61 -16.11 2.51 20.34
CA LEU A 61 -14.87 2.20 19.63
C LEU A 61 -14.62 3.30 18.58
N VAL A 62 -13.39 3.80 18.52
CA VAL A 62 -12.94 4.76 17.50
C VAL A 62 -11.89 4.10 16.62
N ILE A 63 -12.08 4.16 15.31
CA ILE A 63 -11.20 3.57 14.30
C ILE A 63 -10.76 4.68 13.36
N ASP A 64 -9.47 5.00 13.35
CA ASP A 64 -8.90 5.91 12.37
C ASP A 64 -8.68 5.19 11.03
N CYS A 65 -9.49 5.58 10.04
CA CYS A 65 -9.39 5.17 8.64
C CYS A 65 -9.15 6.37 7.71
N SER A 66 -8.58 7.47 8.21
CA SER A 66 -8.33 8.72 7.47
C SER A 66 -7.21 8.63 6.43
N GLY A 67 -6.57 7.48 6.30
CA GLY A 67 -5.51 7.23 5.32
C GLY A 67 -4.28 8.09 5.62
N ARG A 68 -3.70 8.70 4.59
CA ARG A 68 -2.46 9.51 4.72
C ARG A 68 -2.60 10.74 5.64
N ALA A 69 -3.82 11.13 6.01
CA ALA A 69 -4.02 12.17 7.00
C ALA A 69 -3.55 11.73 8.40
N SER A 70 -3.65 10.42 8.68
CA SER A 70 -3.31 9.79 9.97
C SER A 70 -3.85 10.59 11.16
N SER A 71 -5.12 11.01 11.07
CA SER A 71 -5.74 11.96 11.98
C SER A 71 -5.68 11.51 13.43
N GLY A 72 -5.78 10.20 13.68
CA GLY A 72 -5.67 9.59 15.00
C GLY A 72 -4.36 9.92 15.70
N TYR A 73 -3.25 9.97 14.96
CA TYR A 73 -1.96 10.33 15.54
C TYR A 73 -1.96 11.76 16.07
N ARG A 74 -2.67 12.66 15.37
CA ARG A 74 -2.74 14.09 15.68
C ARG A 74 -3.73 14.40 16.81
N TRP A 75 -4.81 13.63 16.95
CA TRP A 75 -5.82 13.85 17.98
C TRP A 75 -5.30 13.74 19.40
N PHE A 76 -4.23 12.97 19.61
CA PHE A 76 -3.64 12.73 20.92
C PHE A 76 -2.51 13.70 21.28
N LYS A 77 -2.12 14.59 20.38
CA LYS A 77 -1.08 15.59 20.65
C LYS A 77 -1.50 16.46 21.83
N ASP A 78 -0.56 16.77 22.72
CA ASP A 78 -0.79 17.60 23.91
C ASP A 78 -1.81 17.00 24.91
N THR A 79 -2.05 15.68 24.84
CA THR A 79 -2.89 14.92 25.79
C THR A 79 -2.03 14.01 26.68
N PRO A 80 -2.57 13.41 27.75
CA PRO A 80 -1.86 12.39 28.54
C PRO A 80 -1.40 11.15 27.76
N VAL A 81 -1.94 10.93 26.55
CA VAL A 81 -1.50 9.87 25.61
C VAL A 81 -0.16 10.22 24.95
N ASP A 82 0.13 11.53 24.79
CA ASP A 82 1.37 12.07 24.24
C ASP A 82 2.53 11.95 25.25
N THR A 83 2.93 10.70 25.54
CA THR A 83 3.95 10.40 26.54
C THR A 83 5.30 10.95 26.11
N LYS A 84 5.89 11.79 26.96
CA LYS A 84 7.23 12.35 26.80
C LYS A 84 8.30 11.32 27.19
N GLN A 85 9.54 11.57 26.77
CA GLN A 85 10.69 10.71 27.05
C GLN A 85 10.88 10.35 28.53
N SER A 86 10.59 11.28 29.45
CA SER A 86 10.70 11.04 30.91
C SER A 86 9.68 10.03 31.45
N ASP A 87 8.55 9.88 30.75
CA ASP A 87 7.38 9.15 31.22
C ASP A 87 7.18 7.84 30.44
N THR A 88 8.05 7.55 29.48
CA THR A 88 8.01 6.36 28.63
C THR A 88 8.70 5.18 29.32
N PRO A 89 7.99 4.08 29.64
CA PRO A 89 8.61 2.88 30.20
C PRO A 89 9.56 2.20 29.21
N SER A 90 10.52 1.43 29.74
CA SER A 90 11.40 0.61 28.90
C SER A 90 10.60 -0.32 27.98
N GLY A 91 11.03 -0.42 26.72
CA GLY A 91 10.35 -1.20 25.68
C GLY A 91 9.30 -0.43 24.86
N TYR A 92 8.93 0.77 25.28
CA TYR A 92 8.01 1.66 24.56
C TYR A 92 8.76 2.86 23.94
N LEU A 93 8.07 3.65 23.12
CA LEU A 93 8.59 4.88 22.54
C LEU A 93 7.84 6.10 23.07
N PRO A 94 8.52 7.27 23.18
CA PRO A 94 7.84 8.55 23.30
C PRO A 94 6.86 8.70 22.14
N TYR A 95 5.72 9.36 22.40
CA TYR A 95 4.63 9.39 21.42
C TYR A 95 5.04 10.08 20.11
N ALA A 96 5.84 11.15 20.21
CA ALA A 96 6.44 11.85 19.06
C ALA A 96 7.37 10.98 18.19
N ASP A 97 7.95 9.91 18.76
CA ASP A 97 8.89 9.00 18.09
C ASP A 97 8.19 7.76 17.51
N LEU A 98 6.86 7.65 17.64
CA LEU A 98 6.11 6.53 17.07
C LEU A 98 6.10 6.57 15.55
N ALA A 99 6.19 7.76 14.95
CA ALA A 99 6.11 7.96 13.51
C ALA A 99 7.50 7.86 12.85
N LEU A 100 7.67 6.86 11.99
CA LEU A 100 8.81 6.73 11.08
C LEU A 100 8.42 7.21 9.68
N SER A 101 9.40 7.72 8.93
CA SER A 101 9.23 8.14 7.55
C SER A 101 10.53 7.95 6.77
N TYR A 102 10.42 7.52 5.51
CA TYR A 102 11.51 7.56 4.54
C TYR A 102 10.96 8.03 3.18
N ASP A 103 11.79 8.72 2.40
CA ASP A 103 11.36 9.32 1.13
C ASP A 103 12.00 8.56 -0.04
N HIS A 104 11.20 7.73 -0.69
CA HIS A 104 11.61 6.98 -1.89
C HIS A 104 11.79 7.85 -3.16
N LYS A 105 11.48 9.15 -3.10
CA LYS A 105 11.61 10.09 -4.23
C LYS A 105 10.90 9.67 -5.53
N LEU A 106 9.81 8.92 -5.43
CA LEU A 106 9.05 8.44 -6.59
C LEU A 106 8.29 9.58 -7.29
N GLY A 107 8.45 9.64 -8.60
CA GLY A 107 7.57 10.37 -9.52
C GLY A 107 6.70 9.38 -10.29
N SER A 108 5.43 9.73 -10.51
CA SER A 108 4.51 8.91 -11.29
C SER A 108 3.69 9.78 -12.23
N ALA A 109 3.36 9.20 -13.38
CA ALA A 109 2.39 9.68 -14.34
C ALA A 109 1.37 8.57 -14.62
N THR A 110 0.15 8.96 -14.97
CA THR A 110 -0.81 8.06 -15.60
C THR A 110 -1.35 8.73 -16.84
N CYS A 111 -1.42 7.97 -17.92
CA CYS A 111 -2.10 8.31 -19.15
C CYS A 111 -3.30 7.38 -19.32
N GLU A 112 -4.47 7.94 -19.55
CA GLU A 112 -5.71 7.19 -19.79
C GLU A 112 -6.35 7.52 -21.13
N PHE A 113 -6.95 6.49 -21.72
CA PHE A 113 -7.72 6.57 -22.96
C PHE A 113 -9.01 5.79 -22.82
N ILE A 114 -10.07 6.25 -23.50
CA ILE A 114 -11.26 5.43 -23.73
C ILE A 114 -11.11 4.78 -25.10
N VAL A 115 -11.01 3.45 -25.13
CA VAL A 115 -10.73 2.68 -26.34
C VAL A 115 -11.93 1.84 -26.78
N PRO A 116 -12.04 1.44 -28.06
CA PRO A 116 -13.12 0.58 -28.52
C PRO A 116 -13.03 -0.82 -27.89
N ALA A 117 -14.12 -1.58 -27.95
CA ALA A 117 -14.14 -2.92 -27.39
C ALA A 117 -13.06 -3.81 -28.02
N ASN A 118 -12.91 -3.83 -29.33
CA ASN A 118 -11.92 -4.66 -30.03
C ASN A 118 -10.47 -4.16 -29.93
N PHE A 119 -10.17 -3.14 -29.12
CA PHE A 119 -8.84 -2.51 -29.07
C PHE A 119 -7.69 -3.50 -28.80
N LEU A 120 -7.87 -4.45 -27.87
CA LEU A 120 -6.83 -5.44 -27.57
C LEU A 120 -6.54 -6.36 -28.76
N GLU A 121 -7.54 -6.69 -29.57
CA GLU A 121 -7.39 -7.46 -30.80
C GLU A 121 -6.65 -6.63 -31.86
N THR A 122 -7.01 -5.35 -31.99
CA THR A 122 -6.37 -4.40 -32.93
C THR A 122 -4.86 -4.31 -32.71
N ILE A 123 -4.41 -4.23 -31.45
CA ILE A 123 -2.98 -4.09 -31.13
C ILE A 123 -2.25 -5.44 -31.05
N GLY A 124 -2.96 -6.56 -31.23
CA GLY A 124 -2.40 -7.91 -31.11
C GLY A 124 -2.00 -8.28 -29.67
N CYS A 125 -2.67 -7.75 -28.65
CA CYS A 125 -2.36 -8.07 -27.26
C CYS A 125 -2.76 -9.55 -26.99
N PRO A 126 -1.83 -10.40 -26.52
CA PRO A 126 -2.12 -11.82 -26.29
C PRO A 126 -2.94 -12.06 -25.01
N ILE A 127 -3.13 -11.02 -24.19
CA ILE A 127 -3.82 -11.11 -22.91
C ILE A 127 -5.31 -10.81 -23.11
N ASP A 128 -6.15 -11.69 -22.61
CA ASP A 128 -7.59 -11.51 -22.65
C ASP A 128 -8.08 -10.44 -21.66
N ARG A 129 -9.36 -10.07 -21.79
CA ARG A 129 -10.00 -9.06 -20.92
C ARG A 129 -10.26 -9.54 -19.50
N SER A 130 -10.04 -10.82 -19.19
CA SER A 130 -10.24 -11.33 -17.83
C SER A 130 -9.11 -10.86 -16.91
N SER A 131 -7.93 -10.58 -17.47
CA SER A 131 -6.82 -10.00 -16.73
C SER A 131 -7.06 -8.53 -16.37
N SER A 132 -6.71 -8.18 -15.14
CA SER A 132 -6.80 -6.82 -14.62
C SER A 132 -5.62 -5.92 -14.98
N ASN A 133 -4.46 -6.50 -15.29
CA ASN A 133 -3.24 -5.82 -15.73
C ASN A 133 -2.73 -6.55 -16.98
N LEU A 134 -2.46 -5.80 -18.04
CA LEU A 134 -1.97 -6.32 -19.32
C LEU A 134 -0.44 -6.40 -19.38
N TYR A 135 0.25 -5.51 -18.67
CA TYR A 135 1.70 -5.53 -18.59
C TYR A 135 2.16 -4.89 -17.29
N VAL A 136 3.21 -5.46 -16.69
CA VAL A 136 3.87 -4.90 -15.52
C VAL A 136 5.37 -5.04 -15.71
N SER A 137 6.11 -3.94 -15.63
CA SER A 137 7.55 -3.97 -15.42
C SER A 137 7.87 -3.63 -13.96
N ILE A 138 8.79 -4.40 -13.38
CA ILE A 138 9.23 -4.24 -12.00
C ILE A 138 10.56 -3.48 -12.03
N PRO A 139 10.70 -2.36 -11.30
CA PRO A 139 11.97 -1.65 -11.18
C PRO A 139 13.09 -2.54 -10.65
N ASP A 140 14.30 -2.37 -11.19
CA ASP A 140 15.52 -3.01 -10.70
C ASP A 140 16.56 -1.94 -10.37
N TYR A 141 16.91 -1.83 -9.10
CA TYR A 141 17.86 -0.83 -8.61
C TYR A 141 19.27 -0.96 -9.21
N LYS A 142 19.59 -2.09 -9.87
CA LYS A 142 20.87 -2.29 -10.57
C LYS A 142 20.83 -1.90 -12.04
N GLN A 143 19.65 -1.75 -12.63
CA GLN A 143 19.48 -1.56 -14.07
C GLN A 143 18.68 -0.30 -14.36
N ASP A 144 17.44 -0.25 -13.87
CA ASP A 144 16.50 0.84 -14.14
C ASP A 144 15.48 0.98 -13.02
N GLY A 145 15.33 2.20 -12.50
CA GLY A 145 14.35 2.53 -11.47
C GLY A 145 12.95 2.81 -11.99
N ARG A 146 12.69 2.66 -13.29
CA ARG A 146 11.38 2.91 -13.90
C ARG A 146 10.48 1.69 -13.88
N ALA A 147 9.18 1.96 -13.75
CA ALA A 147 8.10 0.98 -13.77
C ALA A 147 7.05 1.39 -14.81
N ILE A 148 6.38 0.39 -15.37
CA ILE A 148 5.19 0.52 -16.20
C ILE A 148 4.14 -0.46 -15.68
N VAL A 149 2.89 -0.01 -15.60
CA VAL A 149 1.71 -0.84 -15.46
C VAL A 149 0.73 -0.44 -16.55
N ILE A 150 0.44 -1.36 -17.46
CA ILE A 150 -0.61 -1.21 -18.46
C ILE A 150 -1.79 -2.05 -18.02
N ALA A 151 -2.98 -1.48 -18.04
CA ALA A 151 -4.19 -2.17 -17.64
C ALA A 151 -5.40 -1.72 -18.43
N LEU A 152 -6.30 -2.67 -18.70
CA LEU A 152 -7.64 -2.34 -19.13
C LEU A 152 -8.56 -2.33 -17.91
N ARG A 153 -9.10 -1.15 -17.60
CA ARG A 153 -10.03 -0.93 -16.50
C ARG A 153 -11.47 -0.98 -17.01
N GLU A 154 -12.42 -0.75 -16.12
CA GLU A 154 -13.83 -0.71 -16.47
C GLU A 154 -14.15 0.32 -17.58
N HIS A 155 -15.26 0.09 -18.31
CA HIS A 155 -15.72 0.96 -19.42
C HIS A 155 -14.69 1.17 -20.54
N ASN A 156 -13.85 0.16 -20.83
CA ASN A 156 -12.79 0.22 -21.84
C ASN A 156 -11.81 1.39 -21.61
N ARG A 157 -11.52 1.68 -20.35
CA ARG A 157 -10.52 2.66 -19.97
C ARG A 157 -9.15 1.98 -19.98
N LEU A 158 -8.36 2.24 -21.02
CA LEU A 158 -6.96 1.84 -21.06
C LEU A 158 -6.17 2.80 -20.16
N GLN A 159 -5.46 2.25 -19.18
CA GLN A 159 -4.66 2.99 -18.23
C GLN A 159 -3.20 2.56 -18.34
N ILE A 160 -2.32 3.53 -18.57
CA ILE A 160 -0.87 3.37 -18.58
C ILE A 160 -0.34 4.18 -17.41
N SER A 161 0.03 3.50 -16.32
CA SER A 161 0.71 4.10 -15.19
C SER A 161 2.21 3.85 -15.30
N PHE A 162 3.02 4.88 -15.18
CA PHE A 162 4.46 4.80 -15.37
C PHE A 162 5.17 5.84 -14.50
N GLY A 163 6.45 5.64 -14.26
CA GLY A 163 7.22 6.47 -13.36
C GLY A 163 8.35 5.69 -12.73
N GLY A 164 8.89 6.16 -11.61
CA GLY A 164 10.03 5.51 -10.99
C GLY A 164 10.73 6.36 -9.96
N TYR A 165 11.90 5.88 -9.53
CA TYR A 165 12.74 6.54 -8.54
C TYR A 165 13.44 7.75 -9.16
N ASP A 166 13.35 8.88 -8.46
CA ASP A 166 13.89 10.20 -8.86
C ASP A 166 13.42 10.75 -10.22
N ILE A 167 12.27 10.30 -10.72
CA ILE A 167 11.65 10.88 -11.92
C ILE A 167 11.03 12.25 -11.57
N ARG A 168 11.49 13.33 -12.21
CA ARG A 168 11.08 14.72 -11.92
C ARG A 168 10.36 15.38 -13.09
N GLU A 169 10.55 14.84 -14.27
CA GLU A 169 10.02 15.32 -15.52
C GLU A 169 8.50 15.23 -15.51
N LYS A 170 7.83 16.28 -16.00
CA LYS A 170 6.39 16.25 -16.23
C LYS A 170 6.15 15.64 -17.61
N MET A 171 5.59 14.45 -17.65
CA MET A 171 5.07 13.84 -18.87
C MET A 171 3.65 14.36 -19.11
N THR A 172 3.40 14.92 -20.29
CA THR A 172 2.13 15.61 -20.63
C THR A 172 1.57 15.21 -21.98
N THR A 173 2.31 14.45 -22.79
CA THR A 173 1.91 14.00 -24.13
C THR A 173 2.15 12.49 -24.28
N VAL A 174 1.53 11.88 -25.29
CA VAL A 174 1.79 10.47 -25.65
C VAL A 174 3.22 10.27 -26.15
N GLY A 175 3.80 11.27 -26.82
CA GLY A 175 5.21 11.28 -27.21
C GLY A 175 6.17 11.23 -26.02
N ASP A 176 5.80 11.85 -24.89
CA ASP A 176 6.58 11.73 -23.64
C ASP A 176 6.52 10.30 -23.10
N VAL A 177 5.37 9.63 -23.19
CA VAL A 177 5.21 8.21 -22.81
C VAL A 177 6.12 7.34 -23.67
N ARG A 178 6.11 7.55 -24.99
CA ARG A 178 6.95 6.80 -25.94
C ARG A 178 8.43 7.00 -25.64
N THR A 179 8.84 8.25 -25.41
CA THR A 179 10.23 8.58 -25.06
C THR A 179 10.64 7.87 -23.77
N PHE A 180 9.81 7.95 -22.73
CA PHE A 180 10.04 7.26 -21.46
C PHE A 180 10.22 5.75 -21.66
N PHE A 181 9.36 5.13 -22.46
CA PHE A 181 9.41 3.69 -22.75
C PHE A 181 10.69 3.32 -23.51
N SER A 182 11.10 4.14 -24.49
CA SER A 182 12.28 3.89 -25.31
C SER A 182 13.60 4.01 -24.55
N GLU A 183 13.63 4.82 -23.50
CA GLU A 183 14.82 5.01 -22.68
C GLU A 183 14.97 3.91 -21.61
N MET A 184 13.93 3.11 -21.34
CA MET A 184 13.96 2.08 -20.30
C MET A 184 14.92 0.93 -20.63
N VAL A 185 15.70 0.52 -19.63
CA VAL A 185 16.54 -0.67 -19.68
C VAL A 185 15.76 -1.83 -19.07
N LEU A 186 15.31 -2.75 -19.93
CA LEU A 186 14.54 -3.93 -19.54
C LEU A 186 15.35 -5.20 -19.78
N HIS A 187 15.09 -6.24 -18.98
CA HIS A 187 15.69 -7.56 -19.18
C HIS A 187 15.27 -8.19 -20.52
N GLU A 188 14.02 -8.01 -20.91
CA GLU A 188 13.51 -8.32 -22.24
C GLU A 188 12.93 -7.05 -22.87
N PRO A 189 13.07 -6.83 -24.18
CA PRO A 189 12.46 -5.69 -24.85
C PRO A 189 10.95 -5.61 -24.59
N LEU A 190 10.39 -4.40 -24.65
CA LEU A 190 8.94 -4.23 -24.59
C LEU A 190 8.27 -5.12 -25.64
N PRO A 191 7.19 -5.84 -25.29
CA PRO A 191 6.45 -6.64 -26.26
C PRO A 191 5.96 -5.80 -27.44
N GLU A 192 5.97 -6.36 -28.64
CA GLU A 192 5.59 -5.65 -29.88
C GLU A 192 4.20 -5.00 -29.79
N TRP A 193 3.23 -5.68 -29.14
CA TRP A 193 1.88 -5.15 -28.96
C TRP A 193 1.84 -3.85 -28.12
N VAL A 194 2.84 -3.59 -27.26
CA VAL A 194 2.96 -2.33 -26.52
C VAL A 194 3.36 -1.18 -27.44
N SER A 195 4.21 -1.45 -28.43
CA SER A 195 4.51 -0.47 -29.49
C SER A 195 3.28 -0.20 -30.34
N ASN A 196 2.59 -1.27 -30.78
CA ASN A 196 1.34 -1.15 -31.56
C ASN A 196 0.26 -0.38 -30.79
N LEU A 197 0.21 -0.52 -29.47
CA LEU A 197 -0.67 0.27 -28.61
C LEU A 197 -0.39 1.76 -28.72
N LEU A 198 0.89 2.17 -28.60
CA LEU A 198 1.27 3.57 -28.72
C LEU A 198 1.01 4.11 -30.13
N ASP A 199 1.28 3.30 -31.16
CA ASP A 199 1.04 3.66 -32.56
C ASP A 199 -0.47 3.88 -32.81
N GLU A 200 -1.32 2.94 -32.40
CA GLU A 200 -2.77 3.04 -32.59
C GLU A 200 -3.36 4.24 -31.82
N VAL A 201 -2.91 4.52 -30.59
CA VAL A 201 -3.45 5.68 -29.85
C VAL A 201 -3.08 7.01 -30.48
N GLU A 202 -1.87 7.11 -31.08
CA GLU A 202 -1.39 8.30 -31.77
C GLU A 202 -2.03 8.46 -33.14
N GLU A 203 -2.05 7.42 -33.98
CA GLU A 203 -2.60 7.45 -35.34
C GLU A 203 -4.08 7.82 -35.37
N LYS A 204 -4.86 7.25 -34.43
CA LYS A 204 -6.29 7.55 -34.30
C LYS A 204 -6.59 8.77 -33.43
N GLN A 205 -5.56 9.37 -32.82
CA GLN A 205 -5.66 10.55 -31.97
C GLN A 205 -6.67 10.38 -30.83
N TYR A 206 -6.59 9.26 -30.11
CA TYR A 206 -7.42 9.06 -28.92
C TYR A 206 -7.09 10.15 -27.89
N PRO A 207 -8.08 10.88 -27.35
CA PRO A 207 -7.83 11.99 -26.43
C PRO A 207 -7.25 11.45 -25.12
N PRO A 208 -6.01 11.82 -24.73
CA PRO A 208 -5.42 11.34 -23.51
C PRO A 208 -5.87 12.18 -22.32
N SER A 209 -6.11 11.52 -21.18
CA SER A 209 -6.12 12.17 -19.87
C SER A 209 -4.80 11.86 -19.18
N ILE A 210 -3.96 12.87 -18.96
CA ILE A 210 -2.62 12.69 -18.37
C ILE A 210 -2.51 13.50 -17.08
N TRP A 211 -2.03 12.87 -16.02
CA TRP A 211 -1.71 13.53 -14.78
C TRP A 211 -0.39 13.00 -14.21
N THR A 212 0.33 13.89 -13.55
CA THR A 212 1.62 13.62 -12.92
C THR A 212 1.55 13.98 -11.45
N TRP A 213 2.20 13.19 -10.60
CA TRP A 213 2.28 13.48 -9.17
C TRP A 213 3.56 12.92 -8.57
N ARG A 214 4.00 13.56 -7.49
CA ARG A 214 5.05 13.04 -6.62
C ARG A 214 4.38 12.16 -5.58
N VAL A 215 4.86 10.93 -5.44
CA VAL A 215 4.37 10.05 -4.39
C VAL A 215 4.97 10.57 -3.07
N PRO A 216 4.16 10.89 -2.06
CA PRO A 216 4.69 11.36 -0.79
C PRO A 216 5.47 10.24 -0.07
N PRO A 217 6.32 10.59 0.90
CA PRO A 217 7.09 9.63 1.69
C PRO A 217 6.23 8.49 2.27
N SER A 218 6.85 7.33 2.43
CA SER A 218 6.27 6.20 3.15
C SER A 218 6.37 6.44 4.65
N THR A 219 5.32 6.12 5.39
CA THR A 219 5.22 6.42 6.82
C THR A 219 4.74 5.20 7.60
N TYR A 220 5.23 5.05 8.84
CA TYR A 220 4.76 4.03 9.76
C TYR A 220 4.59 4.59 11.18
N ILE A 221 3.36 4.61 11.69
CA ILE A 221 3.05 4.96 13.07
C ILE A 221 2.97 3.68 13.90
N GLN A 222 3.98 3.48 14.74
CA GLN A 222 4.20 2.26 15.51
C GLN A 222 3.33 2.21 16.78
N TYR A 223 2.00 2.30 16.66
CA TYR A 223 1.08 2.29 17.81
C TYR A 223 1.28 1.10 18.78
N HIS A 224 1.80 -0.03 18.30
CA HIS A 224 2.16 -1.17 19.14
C HIS A 224 3.29 -0.87 20.16
N ARG A 225 4.06 0.21 19.96
CA ARG A 225 5.11 0.72 20.86
C ARG A 225 4.68 1.93 21.68
N ALA A 226 3.42 2.37 21.59
CA ALA A 226 2.90 3.45 22.40
C ALA A 226 2.73 3.00 23.86
N ALA A 227 3.25 3.79 24.80
CA ALA A 227 3.16 3.49 26.23
C ALA A 227 1.72 3.62 26.78
N LYS A 228 0.98 4.60 26.27
CA LYS A 228 -0.42 4.85 26.61
C LYS A 228 -1.21 4.97 25.32
N LEU A 229 -2.35 4.29 25.26
CA LEU A 229 -3.37 4.45 24.22
C LEU A 229 -4.74 4.14 24.83
N PRO A 230 -5.81 4.86 24.44
CA PRO A 230 -7.15 4.48 24.83
C PRO A 230 -7.46 3.05 24.39
N CYS A 231 -8.01 2.23 25.28
CA CYS A 231 -8.27 0.82 25.02
C CYS A 231 -9.20 0.58 23.82
N ASN A 232 -10.02 1.57 23.48
CA ASN A 232 -10.99 1.56 22.39
C ASN A 232 -10.61 2.49 21.21
N PHE A 233 -9.34 2.82 21.07
CA PHE A 233 -8.81 3.46 19.86
C PHE A 233 -7.98 2.46 19.06
N ILE A 234 -8.20 2.42 17.75
CA ILE A 234 -7.33 1.72 16.79
C ILE A 234 -7.19 2.54 15.50
N ALA A 235 -6.23 2.18 14.65
CA ALA A 235 -6.04 2.77 13.33
C ALA A 235 -5.76 1.67 12.29
N ILE A 236 -6.22 1.86 11.05
CA ILE A 236 -6.02 0.90 9.96
C ILE A 236 -5.69 1.60 8.62
N GLY A 237 -5.16 0.83 7.67
CA GLY A 237 -4.82 1.32 6.34
C GLY A 237 -3.66 2.32 6.40
N ASP A 238 -3.70 3.32 5.52
CA ASP A 238 -2.63 4.32 5.43
C ASP A 238 -2.56 5.22 6.69
N SER A 239 -3.55 5.18 7.58
CA SER A 239 -3.50 5.85 8.89
C SER A 239 -2.42 5.26 9.81
N VAL A 240 -1.97 4.03 9.55
CA VAL A 240 -0.88 3.37 10.29
C VAL A 240 0.37 3.26 9.44
N LEU A 241 0.24 2.68 8.25
CA LEU A 241 1.36 2.31 7.40
C LEU A 241 1.06 2.70 5.97
N THR A 242 1.70 3.75 5.48
CA THR A 242 1.66 4.18 4.08
C THR A 242 2.88 3.62 3.36
N LEU A 243 2.63 2.83 2.31
CA LEU A 243 3.67 2.12 1.54
C LEU A 243 4.00 2.83 0.22
N ASN A 244 5.13 2.44 -0.36
CA ASN A 244 5.40 2.61 -1.78
C ASN A 244 4.27 1.94 -2.60
N PRO A 245 3.62 2.63 -3.54
CA PRO A 245 2.51 2.07 -4.31
C PRO A 245 2.95 1.08 -5.40
N VAL A 246 4.24 1.04 -5.78
CA VAL A 246 4.75 0.18 -6.86
C VAL A 246 4.34 -1.29 -6.69
N PRO A 247 4.44 -1.91 -5.50
CA PRO A 247 4.04 -3.31 -5.32
C PRO A 247 2.51 -3.53 -5.21
N GLY A 248 1.68 -2.49 -5.23
CA GLY A 248 0.21 -2.62 -5.26
C GLY A 248 -0.46 -3.15 -3.98
N GLN A 249 0.17 -2.99 -2.81
CA GLN A 249 -0.22 -3.71 -1.58
C GLN A 249 -1.25 -2.99 -0.68
N GLY A 250 -1.52 -1.71 -0.91
CA GLY A 250 -2.25 -0.84 0.03
C GLY A 250 -3.67 -1.31 0.36
N CYS A 251 -4.49 -1.61 -0.65
CA CYS A 251 -5.88 -2.04 -0.44
C CYS A 251 -5.96 -3.41 0.24
N THR A 252 -5.14 -4.37 -0.20
CA THR A 252 -5.10 -5.72 0.41
C THR A 252 -4.67 -5.65 1.87
N LYS A 253 -3.66 -4.84 2.20
CA LYS A 253 -3.27 -4.55 3.58
C LYS A 253 -4.44 -4.02 4.41
N ALA A 254 -5.17 -3.01 3.91
CA ALA A 254 -6.32 -2.45 4.62
C ALA A 254 -7.42 -3.51 4.85
N CYS A 255 -7.69 -4.38 3.88
CA CYS A 255 -8.62 -5.51 4.02
C CYS A 255 -8.15 -6.52 5.08
N ILE A 256 -6.87 -6.89 5.09
CA ILE A 256 -6.27 -7.77 6.10
C ILE A 256 -6.47 -7.18 7.51
N GLU A 257 -6.27 -5.89 7.68
CA GLU A 257 -6.45 -5.19 8.96
C GLU A 257 -7.92 -5.15 9.39
N ALA A 258 -8.85 -4.90 8.46
CA ALA A 258 -10.29 -4.96 8.72
C ALA A 258 -10.75 -6.38 9.13
N VAL A 259 -10.22 -7.43 8.50
CA VAL A 259 -10.49 -8.82 8.90
C VAL A 259 -9.90 -9.12 10.28
N THR A 260 -8.70 -8.61 10.58
CA THR A 260 -8.08 -8.73 11.92
C THR A 260 -8.97 -8.13 12.99
N LEU A 261 -9.50 -6.94 12.73
CA LEU A 261 -10.45 -6.28 13.62
C LEU A 261 -11.71 -7.11 13.83
N ASN A 262 -12.31 -7.62 12.75
CA ASN A 262 -13.52 -8.44 12.82
C ASN A 262 -13.30 -9.70 13.69
N SER A 263 -12.17 -10.38 13.53
CA SER A 263 -11.82 -11.54 14.36
C SER A 263 -11.71 -11.17 15.85
N LEU A 264 -11.08 -10.03 16.16
CA LEU A 264 -10.94 -9.58 17.54
C LEU A 264 -12.29 -9.16 18.14
N LEU A 265 -13.12 -8.42 17.39
CA LEU A 265 -14.47 -8.04 17.83
C LEU A 265 -15.35 -9.26 18.11
N LYS A 266 -15.30 -10.29 17.26
CA LYS A 266 -16.01 -11.56 17.47
C LYS A 266 -15.55 -12.34 18.70
N SER A 267 -14.37 -12.04 19.24
CA SER A 267 -13.85 -12.65 20.48
C SER A 267 -14.24 -11.90 21.75
N VAL A 268 -14.81 -10.69 21.64
CA VAL A 268 -15.22 -9.90 22.80
C VAL A 268 -16.41 -10.58 23.50
N ARG A 269 -16.31 -10.70 24.84
CA ARG A 269 -17.34 -11.29 25.71
C ARG A 269 -17.69 -10.41 26.90
N GLU A 270 -16.92 -9.34 27.12
CA GLU A 270 -17.12 -8.44 28.27
C GLU A 270 -18.42 -7.66 28.11
N VAL A 271 -19.18 -7.55 29.19
CA VAL A 271 -20.46 -6.83 29.24
C VAL A 271 -20.50 -5.84 30.40
N ASP A 272 -21.23 -4.75 30.24
CA ASP A 272 -21.50 -3.80 31.32
C ASP A 272 -22.55 -4.32 32.32
N ALA A 273 -22.84 -3.53 33.35
CA ALA A 273 -23.80 -3.87 34.41
C ALA A 273 -25.25 -4.12 33.91
N ILE A 274 -25.59 -3.65 32.70
CA ILE A 274 -26.90 -3.82 32.09
C ILE A 274 -26.87 -4.79 30.89
N GLY A 275 -25.74 -5.48 30.68
CA GLY A 275 -25.59 -6.56 29.71
C GLY A 275 -25.16 -6.13 28.29
N ASN A 276 -24.76 -4.88 28.06
CA ASN A 276 -24.24 -4.46 26.74
C ASN A 276 -22.79 -4.91 26.58
N ILE A 277 -22.42 -5.33 25.36
CA ILE A 277 -21.02 -5.64 25.03
C ILE A 277 -20.16 -4.39 25.17
N VAL A 278 -19.05 -4.52 25.91
CA VAL A 278 -18.05 -3.45 26.11
C VAL A 278 -16.72 -3.85 25.50
N ILE A 279 -16.03 -2.89 24.89
CA ILE A 279 -14.66 -3.09 24.41
C ILE A 279 -13.75 -3.29 25.62
N PRO A 280 -13.08 -4.45 25.78
CA PRO A 280 -12.35 -4.79 26.98
C PRO A 280 -11.10 -3.92 27.15
N SER A 281 -10.60 -3.85 28.39
CA SER A 281 -9.26 -3.28 28.64
C SER A 281 -8.20 -4.01 27.81
N GLY A 282 -7.24 -3.24 27.27
CA GLY A 282 -6.17 -3.78 26.40
C GLY A 282 -6.60 -4.21 24.99
N PHE A 283 -7.85 -3.97 24.55
CA PHE A 283 -8.30 -4.28 23.18
C PHE A 283 -7.40 -3.65 22.11
N SER A 284 -7.13 -2.34 22.23
CA SER A 284 -6.22 -1.61 21.34
C SER A 284 -4.84 -2.26 21.24
N ASN A 285 -4.23 -2.61 22.37
CA ASN A 285 -2.92 -3.28 22.39
C ASN A 285 -2.94 -4.64 21.69
N LYS A 286 -3.98 -5.46 21.94
CA LYS A 286 -4.18 -6.75 21.26
C LYS A 286 -4.35 -6.58 19.75
N PHE A 287 -5.10 -5.56 19.33
CA PHE A 287 -5.27 -5.23 17.91
C PHE A 287 -3.94 -4.85 17.27
N PHE A 288 -3.21 -3.88 17.82
CA PHE A 288 -1.95 -3.42 17.24
C PHE A 288 -0.86 -4.49 17.22
N ARG A 289 -0.82 -5.40 18.20
CA ARG A 289 0.05 -6.59 18.15
C ARG A 289 -0.33 -7.55 17.02
N SER A 290 -1.62 -7.77 16.82
CA SER A 290 -2.12 -8.62 15.73
C SER A 290 -1.88 -7.98 14.35
N GLN A 291 -2.03 -6.66 14.25
CA GLN A 291 -1.73 -5.88 13.05
C GLN A 291 -0.23 -5.96 12.72
N LEU A 292 0.65 -5.75 13.71
CA LEU A 292 2.10 -5.90 13.54
C LEU A 292 2.47 -7.27 12.96
N TYR A 293 1.90 -8.35 13.51
CA TYR A 293 2.16 -9.70 13.02
C TYR A 293 1.74 -9.91 11.56
N ARG A 294 0.60 -9.35 11.13
CA ARG A 294 0.02 -9.62 9.80
C ARG A 294 0.53 -8.68 8.71
N THR A 295 0.72 -7.40 9.01
CA THR A 295 1.04 -6.37 8.02
C THR A 295 2.31 -5.60 8.33
N GLY A 296 2.88 -5.71 9.54
CA GLY A 296 4.07 -4.95 9.95
C GLY A 296 5.30 -5.19 9.07
N ARG A 297 5.54 -6.44 8.66
CA ARG A 297 6.65 -6.80 7.75
C ARG A 297 6.67 -6.07 6.41
N LEU A 298 5.53 -5.51 5.99
CA LEU A 298 5.45 -4.75 4.73
C LEU A 298 6.31 -3.49 4.81
N TRP A 299 6.45 -2.90 6.01
CA TRP A 299 7.36 -1.78 6.23
C TRP A 299 8.80 -2.15 5.90
N ASP A 300 9.33 -3.18 6.56
CA ASP A 300 10.72 -3.60 6.37
C ASP A 300 10.98 -4.08 4.94
N SER A 301 10.04 -4.83 4.34
CA SER A 301 10.19 -5.31 2.97
C SER A 301 10.20 -4.20 1.93
N ASN A 302 9.34 -3.18 2.06
CA ASN A 302 9.31 -2.05 1.13
C ASN A 302 10.57 -1.20 1.28
N ARG A 303 10.94 -0.88 2.53
CA ARG A 303 12.14 -0.11 2.82
C ARG A 303 13.42 -0.81 2.36
N ALA A 304 13.52 -2.12 2.60
CA ALA A 304 14.62 -2.94 2.11
C ALA A 304 14.73 -2.89 0.60
N SER A 305 13.62 -2.93 -0.14
CA SER A 305 13.63 -2.78 -1.60
C SER A 305 14.06 -1.36 -2.03
N ASP A 306 13.41 -0.33 -1.46
CA ASP A 306 13.60 1.07 -1.85
C ASP A 306 15.02 1.55 -1.55
N TYR A 307 15.68 1.05 -0.51
CA TYR A 307 17.04 1.47 -0.14
C TYR A 307 18.11 1.03 -1.14
N GLY A 308 17.75 0.24 -2.16
CA GLY A 308 18.64 -0.03 -3.29
C GLY A 308 18.95 1.20 -4.15
N TYR A 309 18.08 2.21 -4.14
CA TYR A 309 18.23 3.41 -4.95
C TYR A 309 18.92 4.53 -4.17
N GLU A 310 20.02 5.06 -4.69
CA GLU A 310 20.86 6.08 -4.01
C GLU A 310 20.13 7.38 -3.68
N THR A 311 19.06 7.69 -4.41
CA THR A 311 18.28 8.93 -4.23
C THR A 311 17.29 8.86 -3.08
N VAL A 312 17.03 7.66 -2.55
CA VAL A 312 16.13 7.45 -1.43
C VAL A 312 16.72 8.06 -0.17
N VAL A 313 15.90 8.77 0.60
CA VAL A 313 16.29 9.30 1.90
C VAL A 313 15.85 8.31 2.98
N PRO A 314 16.78 7.60 3.66
CA PRO A 314 16.44 6.62 4.67
C PRO A 314 15.71 7.22 5.88
N VAL A 315 15.13 6.33 6.70
CA VAL A 315 14.66 6.68 8.04
C VAL A 315 15.87 7.17 8.83
N LYS A 316 15.66 8.18 9.69
CA LYS A 316 16.71 8.69 10.57
C LYS A 316 17.36 7.54 11.36
N GLY A 317 18.68 7.38 11.19
CA GLY A 317 19.48 6.36 11.87
C GLY A 317 19.74 5.10 11.05
N ASP A 318 19.02 4.90 9.94
CA ASP A 318 19.31 3.85 8.97
C ASP A 318 20.22 4.36 7.85
N ASP A 319 20.70 3.42 7.03
CA ASP A 319 21.43 3.68 5.80
C ASP A 319 20.99 2.71 4.68
N HIS A 320 21.56 2.88 3.49
CA HIS A 320 21.26 2.04 2.32
C HIS A 320 21.71 0.58 2.47
N SER A 321 22.46 0.20 3.51
CA SER A 321 22.86 -1.20 3.74
C SER A 321 21.71 -2.05 4.28
N PHE A 322 20.70 -1.44 4.92
CA PHE A 322 19.53 -2.17 5.40
C PHE A 322 18.86 -2.92 4.25
N GLY A 323 18.67 -4.23 4.40
CA GLY A 323 18.02 -5.08 3.40
C GLY A 323 18.89 -5.47 2.20
N LYS A 324 20.21 -5.20 2.20
CA LYS A 324 21.10 -5.51 1.07
C LYS A 324 21.02 -6.98 0.64
N ASP A 325 21.09 -7.92 1.57
CA ASP A 325 21.04 -9.36 1.24
C ASP A 325 19.69 -9.77 0.65
N GLN A 326 18.60 -9.19 1.18
CA GLN A 326 17.26 -9.38 0.62
C GLN A 326 17.19 -8.85 -0.82
N ARG A 327 17.71 -7.65 -1.09
CA ARG A 327 17.75 -7.07 -2.43
C ARG A 327 18.60 -7.89 -3.39
N GLU A 328 19.76 -8.37 -2.95
CA GLU A 328 20.64 -9.23 -3.74
C GLU A 328 19.96 -10.55 -4.11
N PHE A 329 19.22 -11.15 -3.17
CA PHE A 329 18.42 -12.33 -3.46
C PHE A 329 17.27 -12.04 -4.44
N ILE A 330 16.47 -11.00 -4.18
CA ILE A 330 15.28 -10.68 -4.99
C ILE A 330 15.69 -10.24 -6.40
N HIS A 331 16.45 -9.15 -6.53
CA HIS A 331 16.79 -8.59 -7.83
C HIS A 331 17.90 -9.35 -8.55
N GLY A 332 18.88 -9.88 -7.80
CA GLY A 332 20.03 -10.56 -8.39
C GLY A 332 19.77 -12.02 -8.76
N LYS A 333 18.71 -12.66 -8.24
CA LYS A 333 18.47 -14.10 -8.43
C LYS A 333 17.02 -14.44 -8.74
N LEU A 334 16.07 -13.93 -7.97
CA LEU A 334 14.66 -14.32 -8.10
C LEU A 334 13.98 -13.66 -9.31
N LEU A 335 14.11 -12.35 -9.49
CA LEU A 335 13.44 -11.63 -10.59
C LEU A 335 13.88 -12.07 -11.99
N PRO A 336 15.17 -12.33 -12.28
CA PRO A 336 15.56 -12.89 -13.57
C PRO A 336 14.94 -14.27 -13.82
N MET A 337 14.72 -15.05 -12.75
CA MET A 337 14.18 -16.39 -12.85
C MET A 337 12.67 -16.41 -13.12
N ILE A 338 11.88 -15.45 -12.62
CA ILE A 338 10.42 -15.40 -12.87
C ILE A 338 10.09 -15.19 -14.36
N ILE A 339 11.04 -14.72 -15.17
CA ILE A 339 10.88 -14.52 -16.61
C ILE A 339 10.92 -15.85 -17.38
N THR A 340 11.67 -16.83 -16.86
CA THR A 340 11.97 -18.08 -17.58
C THR A 340 11.44 -19.35 -16.90
N ASP A 341 10.97 -19.26 -15.66
CA ASP A 341 10.46 -20.39 -14.88
C ASP A 341 9.05 -20.11 -14.35
N ASP A 342 8.05 -20.78 -14.95
CA ASP A 342 6.63 -20.59 -14.67
C ASP A 342 6.24 -20.91 -13.22
N GLU A 343 6.86 -21.92 -12.61
CA GLU A 343 6.60 -22.28 -11.21
C GLU A 343 7.05 -21.17 -10.27
N THR A 344 8.26 -20.65 -10.46
CA THR A 344 8.82 -19.53 -9.69
C THR A 344 8.03 -18.25 -9.94
N SER A 345 7.60 -18.00 -11.18
CA SER A 345 6.70 -16.89 -11.53
C SER A 345 5.36 -16.99 -10.80
N THR A 346 4.75 -18.18 -10.77
CA THR A 346 3.47 -18.44 -10.10
C THR A 346 3.57 -18.23 -8.59
N ILE A 347 4.60 -18.79 -7.95
CA ILE A 347 4.85 -18.59 -6.51
C ILE A 347 5.10 -17.11 -6.23
N PHE A 348 5.90 -16.45 -7.06
CA PHE A 348 6.20 -15.03 -6.91
C PHE A 348 4.94 -14.17 -6.97
N TRP A 349 4.10 -14.42 -7.98
CA TRP A 349 2.85 -13.72 -8.17
C TRP A 349 1.87 -13.99 -7.01
N ALA A 350 1.67 -15.24 -6.61
CA ALA A 350 0.72 -15.61 -5.56
C ALA A 350 1.07 -14.99 -4.21
N VAL A 351 2.35 -14.98 -3.85
CA VAL A 351 2.86 -14.34 -2.64
C VAL A 351 2.73 -12.81 -2.73
N SER A 352 3.11 -12.21 -3.86
CA SER A 352 3.01 -10.75 -4.06
C SER A 352 1.56 -10.27 -4.04
N ALA A 353 0.62 -11.11 -4.51
CA ALA A 353 -0.81 -10.86 -4.48
C ALA A 353 -1.49 -11.20 -3.14
N PHE A 354 -0.73 -11.65 -2.12
CA PHE A 354 -1.23 -12.12 -0.81
C PHE A 354 -2.22 -13.29 -0.90
N LEU A 355 -2.14 -14.09 -1.95
CA LEU A 355 -2.90 -15.33 -2.08
C LEU A 355 -2.24 -16.47 -1.32
N GLU A 356 -0.92 -16.41 -1.19
CA GLU A 356 -0.11 -17.38 -0.45
C GLU A 356 0.74 -16.72 0.63
N ALA A 357 1.20 -17.53 1.59
CA ALA A 357 2.08 -17.05 2.65
C ALA A 357 3.48 -16.73 2.10
N PRO A 358 4.13 -15.64 2.51
CA PRO A 358 5.53 -15.38 2.10
C PRO A 358 6.55 -16.42 2.55
N THR A 359 6.17 -17.33 3.46
CA THR A 359 6.97 -18.51 3.78
C THR A 359 7.15 -19.44 2.57
N GLU A 360 6.27 -19.38 1.56
CA GLU A 360 6.43 -20.12 0.31
C GLU A 360 7.77 -19.80 -0.38
N MET A 361 8.18 -18.52 -0.40
CA MET A 361 9.47 -18.08 -0.93
C MET A 361 10.66 -18.43 -0.01
N MET A 362 10.39 -18.89 1.21
CA MET A 362 11.40 -19.24 2.21
C MET A 362 11.57 -20.75 2.36
N PHE A 363 10.81 -21.57 1.62
CA PHE A 363 11.01 -23.02 1.67
C PHE A 363 12.43 -23.39 1.23
N PRO A 364 13.11 -24.32 1.92
CA PRO A 364 14.48 -24.71 1.57
C PRO A 364 14.63 -25.18 0.12
N SER A 365 13.63 -25.89 -0.42
CA SER A 365 13.60 -26.33 -1.82
C SER A 365 13.53 -25.15 -2.79
N PHE A 366 12.68 -24.16 -2.51
CA PHE A 366 12.56 -22.95 -3.33
C PHE A 366 13.83 -22.11 -3.29
N LEU A 367 14.37 -21.85 -2.09
CA LEU A 367 15.63 -21.13 -1.91
C LEU A 367 16.79 -21.82 -2.64
N PHE A 368 16.87 -23.16 -2.52
CA PHE A 368 17.87 -23.94 -3.23
C PHE A 368 17.69 -23.85 -4.75
N LYS A 369 16.46 -23.94 -5.27
CA LYS A 369 16.14 -23.79 -6.70
C LYS A 369 16.63 -22.45 -7.23
N VAL A 370 16.29 -21.34 -6.56
CA VAL A 370 16.71 -19.98 -6.95
C VAL A 370 18.22 -19.84 -6.90
N TRP A 371 18.85 -20.31 -5.82
CA TRP A 371 20.30 -20.26 -5.65
C TRP A 371 21.04 -21.07 -6.73
N TRP A 372 20.63 -22.32 -6.98
CA TRP A 372 21.25 -23.21 -7.93
C TRP A 372 21.16 -22.67 -9.36
N ASN A 373 19.99 -22.21 -9.78
CA ASN A 373 19.81 -21.65 -11.13
C ASN A 373 20.60 -20.36 -11.33
N SER A 374 20.64 -19.47 -10.32
CA SER A 374 21.48 -18.26 -10.40
C SER A 374 22.97 -18.57 -10.52
N THR A 375 23.45 -19.64 -9.88
CA THR A 375 24.85 -20.06 -9.91
C THR A 375 25.19 -20.75 -11.22
N LYS A 376 24.29 -21.62 -11.71
CA LYS A 376 24.42 -22.29 -13.01
C LYS A 376 24.49 -21.27 -14.14
N ALA A 377 23.60 -20.28 -14.15
CA ALA A 377 23.62 -19.23 -15.16
C ALA A 377 25.00 -18.54 -15.23
N ARG A 378 25.62 -18.23 -14.08
CA ARG A 378 26.95 -17.60 -14.03
C ARG A 378 28.11 -18.52 -14.45
N LEU A 379 28.03 -19.81 -14.17
CA LEU A 379 29.10 -20.77 -14.50
C LEU A 379 29.15 -21.15 -15.99
N PHE A 380 28.03 -21.03 -16.71
CA PHE A 380 27.90 -21.46 -18.10
C PHE A 380 27.68 -20.28 -19.08
N SER A 381 27.77 -19.03 -18.60
CA SER A 381 27.74 -17.80 -19.43
C SER A 381 29.10 -17.10 -19.56
N SER A 382 30.15 -17.67 -18.95
CA SER A 382 31.57 -17.34 -19.15
C SER A 382 32.20 -18.30 -20.15
#